data_AF-A0A2U8X519-F1
#
_entry.id   AF-A0A2U8X519-F1
#
_cell.length_a   1.000
_cell.length_b   1.000
_cell.length_c   1.000
_cell.angle_alpha   90.00
_cell.angle_beta   90.00
_cell.angle_gamma   90.00
#
_symmetry.space_group_name_H-M   'P 1'
#
loop_
_entity.id
_entity.type
_entity.pdbx_description
1 polymer ?
#
loop_
_entity_poly.entity_id
_entity_poly.type
_entity_poly.pdbx_seq_one_letter_code
_entity_poly.pdbx_strand_id
1 'polypeptide(L)'
;MPNLDGGHYFFTAIVPIKNDVIVEHEGLRSSPVHMVREALETLPTALQSPEAVKVGIQSPFARSSRTHFARFVVLDQPFFNGRDHSDAVSDAVHQTDLLIPQANDVLACPYLLVMIDFDPEGPDPARRYCEELWGLMPRELEAVFRFCYGFREVRDGKSFADFLLPCQVETTMPFNDYWIGKPPLSSPSRWLVIAPPALGVALPLLAALFHLVRWPTGLVLALVLGLAGVAVDYWIVMRRGARPLPAAPDATLRHVLKALYLQQAFTRFAIAQQGATLPARGAAFRQFLATHRPADIAGPTQAPGVIGS
;
A
#
# COMPACT_ATOMS: atom_id res chain seq x y z
N MET A 1 -8.96 3.08 -2.55
CA MET A 1 -8.77 2.31 -1.31
C MET A 1 -8.06 3.20 -0.31
N PRO A 2 -8.26 3.00 1.00
CA PRO A 2 -7.52 3.76 2.00
C PRO A 2 -6.01 3.49 1.84
N ASN A 3 -5.19 4.53 1.95
CA ASN A 3 -3.72 4.41 1.98
C ASN A 3 -3.22 3.61 3.19
N LEU A 4 -4.12 3.24 4.11
CA LEU A 4 -3.87 2.35 5.22
C LEU A 4 -4.75 1.12 5.02
N ASP A 5 -4.14 -0.05 4.92
CA ASP A 5 -4.84 -1.33 4.79
C ASP A 5 -4.02 -2.47 5.39
N GLY A 6 -4.68 -3.49 5.93
CA GLY A 6 -4.00 -4.65 6.53
C GLY A 6 -3.03 -4.33 7.67
N GLY A 7 -3.12 -3.14 8.27
CA GLY A 7 -2.17 -2.66 9.29
C GLY A 7 -0.91 -1.97 8.74
N HIS A 8 -0.81 -1.79 7.43
CA HIS A 8 0.30 -1.12 6.76
C HIS A 8 -0.15 0.16 6.08
N TYR A 9 0.78 1.08 5.88
CA TYR A 9 0.56 2.29 5.11
C TYR A 9 1.23 2.13 3.73
N PHE A 10 0.44 2.27 2.67
CA PHE A 10 0.85 2.20 1.27
C PHE A 10 0.97 3.62 0.72
N PHE A 11 2.14 4.21 0.88
CA PHE A 11 2.40 5.57 0.42
C PHE A 11 2.75 5.56 -1.06
N THR A 12 1.87 6.12 -1.89
CA THR A 12 2.13 6.34 -3.31
C THR A 12 2.09 7.84 -3.58
N ALA A 13 3.17 8.40 -4.11
CA ALA A 13 3.25 9.80 -4.51
C ALA A 13 3.79 9.95 -5.93
N ILE A 14 3.32 10.99 -6.61
CA ILE A 14 3.72 11.33 -7.98
C ILE A 14 4.32 12.74 -7.94
N VAL A 15 5.65 12.82 -7.97
CA VAL A 15 6.40 14.07 -7.76
C VAL A 15 6.89 14.64 -9.09
N PRO A 16 6.50 15.87 -9.48
CA PRO A 16 6.87 16.43 -10.78
C PRO A 16 8.37 16.72 -10.87
N ILE A 17 9.00 16.27 -11.95
CA ILE A 17 10.42 16.50 -12.27
C ILE A 17 10.52 17.70 -13.22
N LYS A 18 11.50 18.58 -12.99
CA LYS A 18 11.76 19.72 -13.86
C LYS A 18 12.10 19.29 -15.28
N ASN A 19 11.47 19.90 -16.28
CA ASN A 19 11.72 19.65 -17.70
C ASN A 19 11.99 20.93 -18.52
N ASP A 20 12.03 22.07 -17.85
CA ASP A 20 12.20 23.41 -18.42
C ASP A 20 13.63 23.94 -18.36
N VAL A 21 14.54 23.20 -17.70
CA VAL A 21 15.92 23.64 -17.45
C VAL A 21 16.93 22.58 -17.87
N ILE A 22 18.12 23.05 -18.25
CA ILE A 22 19.32 22.21 -18.38
C ILE A 22 20.16 22.45 -17.13
N VAL A 23 20.63 21.37 -16.52
CA VAL A 23 21.44 21.40 -15.30
C VAL A 23 22.87 20.97 -15.60
N GLU A 24 23.82 21.57 -14.90
CA GLU A 24 25.22 21.18 -14.97
C GLU A 24 25.56 20.30 -13.76
N HIS A 25 26.12 19.13 -14.01
CA HIS A 25 26.58 18.19 -13.00
C HIS A 25 27.92 17.62 -13.44
N GLU A 26 28.94 17.72 -12.59
CA GLU A 26 30.30 17.23 -12.88
C GLU A 26 30.89 17.73 -14.22
N GLY A 27 30.54 18.96 -14.63
CA GLY A 27 31.00 19.55 -15.89
C GLY A 27 30.23 19.09 -17.14
N LEU A 28 29.20 18.26 -16.97
CA LEU A 28 28.30 17.83 -18.04
C LEU A 28 26.95 18.54 -17.94
N ARG A 29 26.42 18.97 -19.09
CA ARG A 29 25.07 19.53 -19.21
C ARG A 29 24.09 18.41 -19.47
N SER A 30 23.11 18.24 -18.59
CA SER A 30 22.10 17.19 -18.72
C SER A 30 20.70 17.67 -18.35
N SER A 31 19.71 16.84 -18.66
CA SER A 31 18.32 17.08 -18.27
C SER A 31 18.09 16.68 -16.81
N PRO A 32 17.22 17.37 -16.06
CA PRO A 32 16.94 17.01 -14.66
C PRO A 32 16.41 15.59 -14.53
N VAL A 33 15.62 15.11 -15.50
CA VAL A 33 15.14 13.72 -15.53
C VAL A 33 16.27 12.70 -15.64
N HIS A 34 17.32 12.98 -16.44
CA HIS A 34 18.49 12.11 -16.51
C HIS A 34 19.23 12.09 -15.17
N MET A 35 19.36 13.22 -14.49
CA MET A 35 20.00 13.28 -13.17
C MET A 35 19.21 12.52 -12.10
N VAL A 36 17.89 12.55 -12.13
CA VAL A 36 17.07 11.70 -11.25
C VAL A 36 17.35 10.22 -11.55
N ARG A 37 17.44 9.82 -12.82
CA ARG A 37 17.75 8.43 -13.20
C ARG A 37 19.12 8.00 -12.71
N GLU A 38 20.13 8.84 -12.87
CA GLU A 38 21.49 8.59 -12.37
C GLU A 38 21.50 8.44 -10.84
N ALA A 39 20.78 9.30 -10.12
CA ALA A 39 20.63 9.16 -8.67
C ALA A 39 19.96 7.84 -8.30
N LEU A 40 18.93 7.40 -9.03
CA LEU A 40 18.26 6.12 -8.78
C LEU A 40 19.12 4.90 -9.16
N GLU A 41 19.92 4.98 -10.20
CA GLU A 41 20.81 3.90 -10.65
C GLU A 41 21.98 3.68 -9.68
N THR A 42 22.46 4.76 -9.05
CA THR A 42 23.55 4.73 -8.07
C THR A 42 23.09 4.38 -6.65
N LEU A 43 21.76 4.38 -6.38
CA LEU A 43 21.24 3.98 -5.09
C LEU A 43 21.48 2.49 -4.84
N PRO A 44 22.10 2.12 -3.71
CA PRO A 44 22.31 0.72 -3.40
C PRO A 44 20.98 0.02 -3.12
N THR A 45 20.92 -1.26 -3.48
CA THR A 45 19.75 -2.11 -3.28
C THR A 45 19.92 -2.98 -2.03
N ALA A 46 18.90 -3.78 -1.73
CA ALA A 46 18.96 -4.76 -0.64
C ALA A 46 20.10 -5.78 -0.86
N LEU A 47 20.70 -6.26 0.22
CA LEU A 47 21.73 -7.30 0.18
C LEU A 47 21.08 -8.67 -0.05
N GLN A 48 20.86 -9.01 -1.32
CA GLN A 48 20.10 -10.19 -1.74
C GLN A 48 20.95 -11.46 -1.96
N SER A 49 22.27 -11.36 -1.91
CA SER A 49 23.18 -12.51 -2.08
C SER A 49 24.30 -12.53 -1.04
N PRO A 50 24.92 -13.69 -0.76
CA PRO A 50 26.08 -13.78 0.13
C PRO A 50 27.24 -12.86 -0.29
N GLU A 51 27.42 -12.65 -1.59
CA GLU A 51 28.43 -11.75 -2.15
C GLU A 51 28.10 -10.29 -1.85
N ALA A 52 26.84 -9.89 -2.03
CA ALA A 52 26.38 -8.55 -1.69
C ALA A 52 26.59 -8.28 -0.19
N VAL A 53 26.29 -9.25 0.67
CA VAL A 53 26.51 -9.14 2.13
C VAL A 53 27.97 -8.85 2.47
N LYS A 54 28.93 -9.44 1.74
CA LYS A 54 30.37 -9.17 1.94
C LYS A 54 30.76 -7.75 1.50
N VAL A 55 30.15 -7.24 0.45
CA VAL A 55 30.37 -5.85 -0.04
C VAL A 55 29.84 -4.85 0.99
N GLY A 56 28.71 -5.14 1.64
CA GLY A 56 28.18 -4.36 2.77
C GLY A 56 27.54 -3.02 2.37
N ILE A 57 27.46 -2.71 1.08
CA ILE A 57 26.77 -1.51 0.58
C ILE A 57 25.28 -1.84 0.47
N GLN A 58 24.49 -1.33 1.43
CA GLN A 58 23.08 -1.65 1.59
C GLN A 58 22.19 -0.45 1.24
N SER A 59 20.99 -0.74 0.74
CA SER A 59 19.90 0.23 0.60
C SER A 59 19.72 1.12 1.83
N PRO A 60 19.61 2.45 1.67
CA PRO A 60 19.39 3.37 2.79
C PRO A 60 18.05 3.08 3.49
N PHE A 61 17.04 2.56 2.78
CA PHE A 61 15.73 2.22 3.34
C PHE A 61 15.79 1.12 4.41
N ALA A 62 16.82 0.29 4.40
CA ALA A 62 17.06 -0.69 5.45
C ALA A 62 17.41 -0.07 6.82
N ARG A 63 17.72 1.23 6.89
CA ARG A 63 17.96 1.93 8.17
C ARG A 63 16.66 2.11 8.97
N SER A 64 15.50 2.11 8.32
CA SER A 64 14.21 2.20 9.02
C SER A 64 13.69 0.80 9.35
N SER A 65 13.35 0.58 10.63
CA SER A 65 12.71 -0.67 11.07
C SER A 65 11.21 -0.75 10.74
N ARG A 66 10.69 0.21 9.98
CA ARG A 66 9.28 0.28 9.57
C ARG A 66 9.10 0.09 8.07
N THR A 67 10.15 0.21 7.26
CA THR A 67 10.06 0.15 5.80
C THR A 67 10.06 -1.29 5.30
N HIS A 68 8.94 -1.74 4.76
CA HIS A 68 8.82 -3.07 4.15
C HIS A 68 9.36 -3.06 2.73
N PHE A 69 8.95 -2.06 1.96
CA PHE A 69 9.28 -1.96 0.55
C PHE A 69 9.36 -0.50 0.13
N ALA A 70 10.33 -0.18 -0.74
CA ALA A 70 10.48 1.15 -1.32
C ALA A 70 10.85 1.00 -2.79
N ARG A 71 10.11 1.68 -3.67
CA ARG A 71 10.32 1.67 -5.12
C ARG A 71 10.14 3.06 -5.69
N PHE A 72 11.08 3.43 -6.54
CA PHE A 72 11.12 4.70 -7.24
C PHE A 72 11.16 4.42 -8.74
N VAL A 73 10.32 5.11 -9.51
CA VAL A 73 10.24 4.95 -10.96
C VAL A 73 10.06 6.31 -11.60
N VAL A 74 10.83 6.60 -12.65
CA VAL A 74 10.61 7.79 -13.47
C VAL A 74 9.56 7.47 -14.54
N LEU A 75 8.47 8.21 -14.53
CA LEU A 75 7.38 8.17 -15.50
C LEU A 75 7.58 9.32 -16.50
N ASP A 76 8.03 9.02 -17.72
CA ASP A 76 8.22 10.05 -18.74
C ASP A 76 6.89 10.49 -19.37
N GLN A 77 6.17 9.52 -19.93
CA GLN A 77 4.85 9.67 -20.54
C GLN A 77 4.12 8.32 -20.45
N PRO A 78 2.81 8.29 -20.16
CA PRO A 78 2.01 7.10 -20.34
C PRO A 78 1.84 6.89 -21.84
N PHE A 79 2.54 5.92 -22.42
CA PHE A 79 2.28 5.49 -23.80
C PHE A 79 1.02 4.59 -23.85
N PHE A 80 -0.07 5.01 -23.20
CA PHE A 80 -1.33 4.28 -23.21
C PHE A 80 -2.09 4.61 -24.50
N ASN A 81 -2.04 3.70 -25.47
CA ASN A 81 -2.88 3.70 -26.66
C ASN A 81 -4.12 2.80 -26.44
N GLY A 82 -4.84 3.00 -25.35
CA GLY A 82 -6.12 2.34 -25.11
C GLY A 82 -7.27 3.31 -25.35
N ARG A 83 -8.41 2.79 -25.79
CA ARG A 83 -9.65 3.56 -25.82
C ARG A 83 -10.27 3.61 -24.43
N ASP A 84 -10.93 4.71 -24.12
CA ASP A 84 -11.85 4.76 -22.99
C ASP A 84 -12.88 3.63 -23.13
N HIS A 85 -13.08 2.88 -22.05
CA HIS A 85 -14.14 1.88 -21.99
C HIS A 85 -15.49 2.58 -22.20
N SER A 86 -16.25 2.14 -23.20
CA SER A 86 -17.65 2.53 -23.42
C SER A 86 -18.56 1.30 -23.46
N ASP A 87 -19.80 1.47 -23.00
CA ASP A 87 -20.81 0.41 -23.05
C ASP A 87 -21.28 0.22 -24.50
N ALA A 88 -21.24 -1.00 -25.02
CA ALA A 88 -21.63 -1.31 -26.39
C ALA A 88 -23.08 -0.92 -26.72
N VAL A 89 -24.00 -0.98 -25.75
CA VAL A 89 -25.39 -0.54 -25.93
C VAL A 89 -25.46 0.98 -26.01
N SER A 90 -24.70 1.67 -25.17
CA SER A 90 -24.58 3.13 -25.21
C SER A 90 -24.02 3.60 -26.56
N ASP A 91 -22.95 2.97 -27.03
CA ASP A 91 -22.32 3.34 -28.32
C ASP A 91 -23.22 3.07 -29.52
N ALA A 92 -23.99 1.98 -29.49
CA ALA A 92 -24.97 1.68 -30.53
C ALA A 92 -26.10 2.72 -30.57
N VAL A 93 -26.58 3.18 -29.40
CA VAL A 93 -27.61 4.23 -29.30
C VAL A 93 -27.07 5.59 -29.76
N HIS A 94 -25.83 5.91 -29.41
CA HIS A 94 -25.19 7.18 -29.75
C HIS A 94 -24.54 7.19 -31.14
N GLN A 95 -24.55 6.08 -31.88
CA GLN A 95 -23.89 5.90 -33.17
C GLN A 95 -22.42 6.34 -33.13
N THR A 96 -21.73 6.02 -32.03
CA THR A 96 -20.34 6.43 -31.81
C THR A 96 -19.44 5.78 -32.86
N ASP A 97 -18.68 6.58 -33.61
CA ASP A 97 -17.72 6.07 -34.59
C ASP A 97 -16.46 5.54 -33.88
N LEU A 98 -16.42 4.22 -33.70
CA LEU A 98 -15.31 3.50 -33.09
C LEU A 98 -14.09 3.37 -34.03
N LEU A 99 -14.02 4.08 -35.15
CA LEU A 99 -12.81 4.16 -35.99
C LEU A 99 -12.05 5.48 -35.79
N ILE A 100 -12.66 6.49 -35.18
CA ILE A 100 -12.01 7.77 -34.90
C ILE A 100 -11.07 7.64 -33.69
N PRO A 101 -9.77 7.98 -33.81
CA PRO A 101 -8.84 7.98 -32.69
C PRO A 101 -9.30 8.93 -31.58
N GLN A 102 -9.24 8.47 -30.33
CA GLN A 102 -9.48 9.33 -29.16
C GLN A 102 -8.23 10.18 -28.87
N ALA A 103 -8.42 11.26 -28.12
CA ALA A 103 -7.29 12.06 -27.64
C ALA A 103 -6.47 11.22 -26.66
N ASN A 104 -5.15 11.23 -26.83
CA ASN A 104 -4.25 10.55 -25.90
C ASN A 104 -3.95 11.50 -24.74
N ASP A 105 -4.08 10.99 -23.51
CA ASP A 105 -3.61 11.70 -22.33
C ASP A 105 -2.10 11.82 -22.36
N VAL A 106 -1.60 13.04 -22.12
CA VAL A 106 -0.17 13.34 -22.02
C VAL A 106 0.13 13.99 -20.68
N LEU A 107 1.28 13.63 -20.11
CA LEU A 107 1.77 14.27 -18.90
C LEU A 107 2.44 15.61 -19.26
N ALA A 108 2.17 16.65 -18.48
CA ALA A 108 2.78 17.97 -18.68
C ALA A 108 4.31 17.97 -18.46
N CYS A 109 4.79 17.07 -17.61
CA CYS A 109 6.20 16.87 -17.29
C CYS A 109 6.45 15.39 -16.93
N PRO A 110 7.71 14.92 -16.94
CA PRO A 110 8.04 13.65 -16.33
C PRO A 110 7.80 13.70 -14.81
N TYR A 111 7.40 12.59 -14.22
CA TYR A 111 7.14 12.47 -12.79
C TYR A 111 7.98 11.36 -12.16
N LEU A 112 8.35 11.53 -10.91
CA LEU A 112 8.92 10.50 -10.06
C LEU A 112 7.79 9.83 -9.27
N LEU A 113 7.49 8.59 -9.60
CA LEU A 113 6.63 7.73 -8.80
C LEU A 113 7.42 7.21 -7.59
N VAL A 114 6.90 7.50 -6.41
CA VAL A 114 7.44 7.08 -5.12
C VAL A 114 6.42 6.13 -4.48
N MET A 115 6.80 4.87 -4.27
CA MET A 115 5.97 3.88 -3.61
C MET A 115 6.72 3.35 -2.40
N ILE A 116 6.17 3.53 -1.20
CA ILE A 116 6.79 3.09 0.04
C ILE A 116 5.74 2.47 0.95
N ASP A 117 5.97 1.22 1.30
CA ASP A 117 5.13 0.48 2.22
C ASP A 117 5.81 0.44 3.59
N PHE A 118 5.09 0.88 4.62
CA PHE A 118 5.66 0.95 5.96
C PHE A 118 4.67 0.68 7.09
N ASP A 119 5.19 0.36 8.27
CA ASP A 119 4.41 0.22 9.50
C ASP A 119 3.94 1.61 9.99
N PRO A 120 2.63 1.91 10.04
CA PRO A 120 2.12 3.20 10.52
C PRO A 120 2.33 3.38 12.02
N GLU A 121 2.62 4.61 12.45
CA GLU A 121 2.81 4.92 13.87
C GLU A 121 2.21 6.29 14.23
N GLY A 122 1.36 6.32 15.26
CA GLY A 122 0.71 7.55 15.73
C GLY A 122 -0.47 8.01 14.86
N PRO A 123 -1.01 9.22 15.13
CA PRO A 123 -2.23 9.71 14.49
C PRO A 123 -2.04 10.20 13.05
N ASP A 124 -0.84 10.67 12.69
CA ASP A 124 -0.45 11.06 11.33
C ASP A 124 0.75 10.22 10.86
N PRO A 125 0.52 8.97 10.44
CA PRO A 125 1.59 8.02 10.18
C PRO A 125 2.45 8.41 8.97
N ALA A 126 1.87 9.05 7.96
CA ALA A 126 2.58 9.43 6.73
C ALA A 126 3.57 10.56 6.98
N ARG A 127 3.14 11.62 7.67
CA ARG A 127 4.02 12.71 8.07
C ARG A 127 5.17 12.23 8.92
N ARG A 128 4.85 11.47 9.98
CA ARG A 128 5.87 10.97 10.91
C ARG A 128 6.89 10.09 10.22
N TYR A 129 6.45 9.27 9.26
CA TYR A 129 7.34 8.45 8.47
C TYR A 129 8.25 9.28 7.55
N CYS A 130 7.72 10.31 6.87
CA CYS A 130 8.54 11.20 6.05
C CYS A 130 9.61 11.94 6.89
N GLU A 131 9.24 12.41 8.08
CA GLU A 131 10.16 13.06 9.02
C GLU A 131 11.26 12.09 9.50
N GLU A 132 10.90 10.85 9.83
CA GLU A 132 11.85 9.78 10.18
C GLU A 132 12.80 9.47 9.01
N LEU A 133 12.26 9.33 7.80
CA LEU A 133 13.04 9.01 6.60
C LEU A 133 14.11 10.07 6.34
N TRP A 134 13.74 11.35 6.45
CA TRP A 134 14.69 12.44 6.34
C TRP A 134 15.79 12.38 7.41
N GLY A 135 15.45 12.02 8.65
CA GLY A 135 16.44 11.84 9.70
C GLY A 135 17.43 10.69 9.43
N LEU A 136 17.02 9.66 8.70
CA LEU A 136 17.82 8.45 8.44
C LEU A 136 18.67 8.52 7.16
N MET A 137 18.22 9.25 6.13
CA MET A 137 18.84 9.24 4.79
C MET A 137 18.73 10.58 4.04
N PRO A 138 19.08 11.73 4.65
CA PRO A 138 18.84 13.02 4.03
C PRO A 138 19.62 13.19 2.72
N ARG A 139 20.86 12.67 2.66
CA ARG A 139 21.73 12.80 1.47
C ARG A 139 21.17 12.03 0.28
N GLU A 140 20.69 10.82 0.52
CA GLU A 140 20.10 9.96 -0.51
C GLU A 140 18.79 10.56 -1.02
N LEU A 141 17.96 11.12 -0.14
CA LEU A 141 16.73 11.82 -0.54
C LEU A 141 17.05 13.10 -1.32
N GLU A 142 18.03 13.88 -0.89
CA GLU A 142 18.50 15.07 -1.63
C GLU A 142 18.97 14.71 -3.04
N ALA A 143 19.74 13.63 -3.20
CA ALA A 143 20.21 13.18 -4.51
C ALA A 143 19.04 12.87 -5.46
N VAL A 144 17.98 12.21 -4.95
CA VAL A 144 16.81 11.84 -5.74
C VAL A 144 15.91 13.04 -6.05
N PHE A 145 15.60 13.88 -5.06
CA PHE A 145 14.53 14.88 -5.17
C PHE A 145 15.01 16.29 -5.56
N ARG A 146 16.31 16.60 -5.55
CA ARG A 146 16.84 17.96 -5.87
C ARG A 146 16.35 18.54 -7.21
N PHE A 147 16.02 17.67 -8.16
CA PHE A 147 15.57 18.03 -9.49
C PHE A 147 14.05 18.07 -9.65
N CYS A 148 13.30 17.78 -8.59
CA CYS A 148 11.85 17.94 -8.55
C CYS A 148 11.44 19.41 -8.31
N TYR A 149 10.24 19.78 -8.74
CA TYR A 149 9.65 21.09 -8.41
C TYR A 149 9.38 21.18 -6.90
N GLY A 150 9.55 22.35 -6.28
CA GLY A 150 9.31 22.57 -4.85
C GLY A 150 10.41 22.10 -3.89
N PHE A 151 11.25 21.14 -4.27
CA PHE A 151 12.27 20.58 -3.34
C PHE A 151 13.29 21.61 -2.82
N ARG A 152 13.50 22.73 -3.52
CA ARG A 152 14.43 23.80 -3.09
C ARG A 152 14.11 24.34 -1.69
N GLU A 153 12.88 24.22 -1.23
CA GLU A 153 12.39 24.70 0.07
C GLU A 153 12.65 23.70 1.21
N VAL A 154 13.00 22.45 0.91
CA VAL A 154 13.27 21.40 1.90
C VAL A 154 14.59 21.67 2.61
N ARG A 155 14.57 21.62 3.94
CA ARG A 155 15.72 21.86 4.84
C ARG A 155 15.81 20.87 5.99
N ASP A 156 14.69 20.25 6.34
CA ASP A 156 14.54 19.36 7.49
C ASP A 156 13.41 18.33 7.21
N GLY A 157 13.18 17.42 8.16
CA GLY A 157 12.17 16.37 7.99
C GLY A 157 10.75 16.92 7.86
N LYS A 158 10.43 18.03 8.53
CA LYS A 158 9.11 18.64 8.49
C LYS A 158 8.82 19.23 7.11
N SER A 159 9.76 20.03 6.60
CA SER A 159 9.67 20.59 5.25
C SER A 159 9.72 19.51 4.17
N PHE A 160 10.42 18.39 4.40
CA PHE A 160 10.37 17.23 3.50
C PHE A 160 8.98 16.58 3.48
N ALA A 161 8.34 16.40 4.64
CA ALA A 161 6.96 15.93 4.72
C ALA A 161 5.98 16.90 4.04
N ASP A 162 6.12 18.20 4.28
CA ASP A 162 5.29 19.24 3.65
C ASP A 162 5.48 19.29 2.13
N PHE A 163 6.65 18.91 1.62
CA PHE A 163 6.93 18.76 0.19
C PHE A 163 6.30 17.49 -0.42
N LEU A 164 6.45 16.34 0.25
CA LEU A 164 6.14 15.04 -0.34
C LEU A 164 4.66 14.66 -0.17
N LEU A 165 4.03 14.97 0.96
CA LEU A 165 2.65 14.58 1.25
C LEU A 165 1.61 15.17 0.27
N PRO A 166 1.71 16.43 -0.20
CA PRO A 166 0.81 16.96 -1.21
C PRO A 166 0.88 16.21 -2.55
N CYS A 167 1.97 15.49 -2.82
CA CYS A 167 2.14 14.69 -4.02
C CYS A 167 1.50 13.29 -3.91
N GLN A 168 0.92 12.96 -2.74
CA GLN A 168 0.33 11.65 -2.50
C GLN A 168 -0.94 11.44 -3.33
N VAL A 169 -1.05 10.28 -3.96
CA VAL A 169 -2.24 9.81 -4.67
C VAL A 169 -2.84 8.63 -3.93
N GLU A 170 -4.12 8.37 -4.18
CA GLU A 170 -4.82 7.21 -3.58
C GLU A 170 -4.25 5.90 -4.16
N THR A 171 -3.71 5.05 -3.30
CA THR A 171 -3.20 3.73 -3.71
C THR A 171 -4.38 2.79 -4.07
N THR A 172 -4.28 2.12 -5.22
CA THR A 172 -5.32 1.19 -5.72
C THR A 172 -4.95 -0.29 -5.66
N MET A 173 -3.70 -0.63 -5.34
CA MET A 173 -3.23 -2.01 -5.13
C MET A 173 -2.22 -2.09 -3.98
N PRO A 174 -2.65 -2.49 -2.77
CA PRO A 174 -1.71 -2.82 -1.69
C PRO A 174 -0.95 -4.11 -2.02
N PHE A 175 0.38 -4.11 -1.89
CA PHE A 175 1.22 -5.28 -2.23
C PHE A 175 1.36 -6.31 -1.09
N ASN A 176 0.79 -6.04 0.09
CA ASN A 176 1.07 -6.83 1.28
C ASN A 176 -0.24 -7.26 1.97
N ASP A 177 -0.61 -8.54 1.87
CA ASP A 177 -1.63 -9.15 2.71
C ASP A 177 -1.00 -10.30 3.51
N TYR A 178 -0.75 -10.06 4.80
CA TYR A 178 -0.13 -11.03 5.72
C TYR A 178 -1.17 -11.87 6.48
N TRP A 179 -2.43 -11.85 6.08
CA TRP A 179 -3.45 -12.69 6.70
C TRP A 179 -3.26 -14.17 6.33
N ILE A 180 -2.82 -14.98 7.31
CA ILE A 180 -2.75 -16.45 7.18
C ILE A 180 -4.15 -17.08 7.24
N GLY A 181 -5.11 -16.40 7.87
CA GLY A 181 -6.48 -16.86 8.04
C GLY A 181 -7.51 -15.79 7.72
N LYS A 182 -8.80 -16.10 7.89
CA LYS A 182 -9.88 -15.14 7.62
C LYS A 182 -9.76 -13.90 8.53
N PRO A 183 -9.70 -12.68 7.98
CA PRO A 183 -9.65 -11.48 8.80
C PRO A 183 -10.94 -11.32 9.62
N PRO A 184 -10.87 -10.77 10.85
CA PRO A 184 -12.02 -10.47 11.67
C PRO A 184 -12.76 -9.26 11.09
N LEU A 185 -13.57 -9.50 10.07
CA LEU A 185 -14.42 -8.50 9.47
C LEU A 185 -15.68 -8.30 10.31
N SER A 186 -16.00 -7.05 10.62
CA SER A 186 -17.28 -6.72 11.25
C SER A 186 -18.39 -6.81 10.21
N SER A 187 -19.12 -7.94 10.19
CA SER A 187 -20.31 -8.06 9.36
C SER A 187 -21.43 -7.12 9.86
N PRO A 188 -22.19 -6.48 8.96
CA PRO A 188 -23.41 -5.79 9.38
C PRO A 188 -24.34 -6.77 10.10
N SER A 189 -25.04 -6.30 11.13
CA SER A 189 -26.15 -7.07 11.71
C SER A 189 -27.15 -7.40 10.61
N ARG A 190 -27.62 -8.66 10.55
CA ARG A 190 -28.60 -9.10 9.55
C ARG A 190 -29.84 -8.21 9.55
N TRP A 191 -30.25 -7.72 10.72
CA TRP A 191 -31.40 -6.81 10.85
C TRP A 191 -31.18 -5.45 10.21
N LEU A 192 -29.95 -4.95 10.20
CA LEU A 192 -29.65 -3.68 9.55
C LEU A 192 -29.79 -3.76 8.03
N VAL A 193 -29.58 -4.95 7.46
CA VAL A 193 -29.70 -5.22 6.01
C VAL A 193 -31.11 -5.68 5.63
N ILE A 194 -31.85 -6.29 6.55
CA ILE A 194 -33.21 -6.77 6.25
C ILE A 194 -34.25 -5.68 6.50
N ALA A 195 -34.05 -4.83 7.51
CA ALA A 195 -35.06 -3.86 7.93
C ALA A 195 -35.41 -2.82 6.86
N PRO A 196 -34.47 -2.19 6.12
CA PRO A 196 -34.82 -1.17 5.13
C PRO A 196 -35.76 -1.67 4.02
N PRO A 197 -35.49 -2.81 3.32
CA PRO A 197 -36.39 -3.31 2.29
C PRO A 197 -37.67 -3.90 2.90
N ALA A 198 -37.58 -4.57 4.05
CA ALA A 198 -38.76 -5.12 4.73
C ALA A 198 -39.74 -4.02 5.16
N LEU A 199 -39.25 -2.91 5.72
CA LEU A 199 -40.07 -1.76 6.08
C LEU A 199 -40.58 -1.03 4.83
N GLY A 200 -39.74 -0.90 3.81
CA GLY A 200 -40.12 -0.32 2.52
C GLY A 200 -41.29 -1.04 1.85
N VAL A 201 -41.39 -2.37 2.01
CA VAL A 201 -42.51 -3.18 1.50
C VAL A 201 -43.68 -3.22 2.49
N ALA A 202 -43.43 -3.46 3.78
CA ALA A 202 -44.49 -3.70 4.76
C ALA A 202 -45.31 -2.44 5.06
N LEU A 203 -44.68 -1.27 5.20
CA LEU A 203 -45.38 -0.03 5.59
C LEU A 203 -46.43 0.40 4.54
N PRO A 204 -46.14 0.44 3.23
CA PRO A 204 -47.15 0.78 2.22
C PRO A 204 -48.28 -0.24 2.10
N LEU A 205 -47.97 -1.53 2.28
CA LEU A 205 -48.99 -2.59 2.27
C LEU A 205 -49.91 -2.49 3.48
N LEU A 206 -49.36 -2.22 4.67
CA LEU A 206 -50.17 -1.95 5.88
C LEU A 206 -51.01 -0.68 5.71
N ALA A 207 -50.45 0.40 5.15
CA ALA A 207 -51.20 1.62 4.88
C ALA A 207 -52.37 1.38 3.90
N ALA A 208 -52.18 0.52 2.90
CA ALA A 208 -53.26 0.11 1.99
C ALA A 208 -54.31 -0.77 2.69
N LEU A 209 -53.89 -1.68 3.57
CA LEU A 209 -54.76 -2.54 4.36
C LEU A 209 -55.66 -1.75 5.32
N PHE A 210 -55.12 -0.71 5.96
CA PHE A 210 -55.87 0.20 6.83
C PHE A 210 -56.59 1.34 6.09
N HIS A 211 -56.71 1.24 4.76
CA HIS A 211 -57.40 2.21 3.91
C HIS A 211 -56.84 3.65 3.96
N LEU A 212 -55.60 3.85 4.42
CA LEU A 212 -54.92 5.15 4.39
C LEU A 212 -54.48 5.52 2.97
N VAL A 213 -54.27 4.51 2.10
CA VAL A 213 -53.86 4.65 0.71
C VAL A 213 -54.65 3.64 -0.15
N ARG A 214 -54.89 3.95 -1.43
CA ARG A 214 -55.53 3.00 -2.35
C ARG A 214 -54.61 1.82 -2.65
N TRP A 215 -55.16 0.61 -2.80
CA TRP A 215 -54.40 -0.62 -3.07
C TRP A 215 -53.37 -0.51 -4.22
N PRO A 216 -53.71 0.00 -5.41
CA PRO A 216 -52.73 0.12 -6.50
C PRO A 216 -51.56 1.05 -6.13
N THR A 217 -51.84 2.15 -5.44
CA THR A 217 -50.83 3.09 -4.95
C THR A 217 -49.96 2.45 -3.87
N GLY A 218 -50.55 1.66 -2.96
CA GLY A 218 -49.81 0.90 -1.95
C GLY A 218 -48.86 -0.13 -2.55
N LEU A 219 -49.27 -0.84 -3.61
CA LEU A 219 -48.42 -1.80 -4.33
C LEU A 219 -47.24 -1.12 -5.03
N VAL A 220 -47.49 0.00 -5.73
CA VAL A 220 -46.42 0.77 -6.38
C VAL A 220 -45.44 1.33 -5.35
N LEU A 221 -45.94 1.88 -4.24
CA LEU A 221 -45.09 2.38 -3.16
C LEU A 221 -44.28 1.26 -2.50
N ALA A 222 -44.86 0.08 -2.27
CA ALA A 222 -44.15 -1.07 -1.73
C ALA A 222 -42.99 -1.50 -2.64
N LEU A 223 -43.21 -1.52 -3.96
CA LEU A 223 -42.16 -1.84 -4.93
C LEU A 223 -41.04 -0.80 -4.92
N VAL A 224 -41.40 0.49 -5.04
CA VAL A 224 -40.41 1.59 -5.10
C VAL A 224 -39.61 1.70 -3.81
N LEU A 225 -40.27 1.69 -2.65
CA LEU A 225 -39.59 1.80 -1.36
C LEU A 225 -38.83 0.52 -0.99
N GLY A 226 -39.31 -0.66 -1.42
CA GLY A 226 -38.55 -1.90 -1.33
C GLY A 226 -37.23 -1.83 -2.10
N LEU A 227 -37.28 -1.38 -3.37
CA LEU A 227 -36.08 -1.18 -4.20
C LEU A 227 -35.14 -0.12 -3.61
N ALA A 228 -35.69 0.99 -3.11
CA ALA A 228 -34.90 2.01 -2.42
C ALA A 228 -34.23 1.44 -1.16
N GLY A 229 -34.92 0.58 -0.40
CA GLY A 229 -34.36 -0.15 0.75
C GLY A 229 -33.17 -1.01 0.35
N VAL A 230 -33.28 -1.79 -0.74
CA VAL A 230 -32.16 -2.59 -1.28
C VAL A 230 -30.99 -1.70 -1.71
N ALA A 231 -31.25 -0.54 -2.32
CA ALA A 231 -30.19 0.39 -2.70
C ALA A 231 -29.48 0.98 -1.47
N VAL A 232 -30.22 1.27 -0.39
CA VAL A 232 -29.65 1.70 0.89
C VAL A 232 -28.78 0.59 1.49
N ASP A 233 -29.24 -0.65 1.50
CA ASP A 233 -28.45 -1.79 1.99
C ASP A 233 -27.16 -1.96 1.21
N TYR A 234 -27.23 -1.91 -0.13
CA TYR A 234 -26.08 -1.96 -1.00
C TYR A 234 -25.08 -0.86 -0.64
N TRP A 235 -25.55 0.38 -0.48
CA TRP A 235 -24.70 1.49 -0.07
C TRP A 235 -24.06 1.28 1.31
N ILE A 236 -24.80 0.76 2.30
CA ILE A 236 -24.27 0.44 3.63
C ILE A 236 -23.17 -0.62 3.54
N VAL A 237 -23.41 -1.69 2.77
CA VAL A 237 -22.45 -2.78 2.57
C VAL A 237 -21.19 -2.26 1.89
N MET A 238 -21.32 -1.52 0.78
CA MET A 238 -20.18 -0.95 0.06
C MET A 238 -19.38 0.03 0.94
N ARG A 239 -20.05 0.90 1.69
CA ARG A 239 -19.38 1.86 2.58
C ARG A 239 -18.66 1.18 3.75
N ARG A 240 -19.15 0.04 4.23
CA ARG A 240 -18.44 -0.76 5.25
C ARG A 240 -17.33 -1.61 4.66
N GLY A 241 -17.52 -2.14 3.46
CA GLY A 241 -16.50 -2.89 2.71
C GLY A 241 -15.31 -2.03 2.29
N ALA A 242 -15.50 -0.73 2.09
CA ALA A 242 -14.44 0.22 1.79
C ALA A 242 -13.55 0.59 2.99
N ARG A 243 -13.84 0.08 4.20
CA ARG A 243 -13.00 0.32 5.38
C ARG A 243 -11.70 -0.49 5.29
N PRO A 244 -10.57 0.06 5.79
CA PRO A 244 -9.34 -0.71 5.92
C PRO A 244 -9.55 -2.04 6.63
N LEU A 245 -8.88 -3.08 6.14
CA LEU A 245 -8.72 -4.32 6.87
C LEU A 245 -7.94 -4.05 8.17
N PRO A 246 -8.29 -4.75 9.26
CA PRO A 246 -7.52 -4.66 10.49
C PRO A 246 -6.11 -5.20 10.28
N ALA A 247 -5.18 -4.73 11.12
CA ALA A 247 -3.81 -5.24 11.15
C ALA A 247 -3.80 -6.75 11.39
N ALA A 248 -3.07 -7.49 10.55
CA ALA A 248 -2.79 -8.88 10.80
C ALA A 248 -1.90 -9.02 12.06
N PRO A 249 -2.14 -10.02 12.90
CA PRO A 249 -1.26 -10.28 14.04
C PRO A 249 0.16 -10.60 13.53
N ASP A 250 1.17 -10.11 14.25
CA ASP A 250 2.59 -10.36 13.96
C ASP A 250 3.05 -9.97 12.53
N ALA A 251 2.39 -8.98 11.92
CA ALA A 251 2.67 -8.55 10.54
C ALA A 251 3.66 -7.37 10.42
N THR A 252 4.06 -6.74 11.53
CA THR A 252 5.02 -5.62 11.45
C THR A 252 6.39 -6.10 10.97
N LEU A 253 7.19 -5.21 10.38
CA LEU A 253 8.50 -5.58 9.82
C LEU A 253 9.38 -6.29 10.85
N ARG A 254 9.32 -5.87 12.12
CA ARG A 254 10.07 -6.51 13.21
C ARG A 254 9.67 -7.97 13.43
N HIS A 255 8.38 -8.29 13.35
CA HIS A 255 7.91 -9.67 13.47
C HIS A 255 8.31 -10.49 12.24
N VAL A 256 8.17 -9.93 11.03
CA VAL A 256 8.60 -10.58 9.78
C VAL A 256 10.09 -10.92 9.82
N LEU A 257 10.94 -9.95 10.19
CA LEU A 257 12.39 -10.17 10.32
C LEU A 257 12.72 -11.21 11.39
N LYS A 258 11.97 -11.23 12.50
CA LYS A 258 12.11 -12.26 13.53
C LYS A 258 11.73 -13.64 13.02
N ALA A 259 10.63 -13.75 12.28
CA ALA A 259 10.16 -15.00 11.70
C ALA A 259 11.17 -15.56 10.69
N LEU A 260 11.68 -14.72 9.77
CA LEU A 260 12.72 -15.10 8.80
C LEU A 260 14.00 -15.58 9.49
N TYR A 261 14.46 -14.86 10.51
CA TYR A 261 15.60 -15.26 11.32
C TYR A 261 15.39 -16.63 11.98
N LEU A 262 14.24 -16.82 12.63
CA LEU A 262 13.92 -18.08 13.31
C LEU A 262 13.80 -19.23 12.32
N GLN A 263 13.21 -19.00 11.14
CA GLN A 263 13.13 -20.01 10.09
C GLN A 263 14.52 -20.47 9.65
N GLN A 264 15.44 -19.54 9.38
CA GLN A 264 16.83 -19.88 9.01
C GLN A 264 17.56 -20.61 10.13
N ALA A 265 17.50 -20.07 11.36
CA ALA A 265 18.16 -20.67 12.52
C ALA A 265 17.62 -22.07 12.82
N PHE A 266 16.31 -22.26 12.74
CA PHE A 266 15.67 -23.55 12.99
C PHE A 266 16.00 -24.57 11.90
N THR A 267 16.08 -24.17 10.63
CA THR A 267 16.54 -25.05 9.54
C THR A 267 17.96 -25.56 9.82
N ARG A 268 18.89 -24.68 10.21
CA ARG A 268 20.26 -25.10 10.57
C ARG A 268 20.29 -26.01 11.79
N PHE A 269 19.48 -25.72 12.80
CA PHE A 269 19.30 -26.59 13.97
C PHE A 269 18.79 -27.97 13.56
N ALA A 270 17.75 -28.04 12.73
CA ALA A 270 17.17 -29.29 12.26
C ALA A 270 18.19 -30.15 11.49
N ILE A 271 18.99 -29.53 10.62
CA ILE A 271 20.10 -30.19 9.91
C ILE A 271 21.12 -30.75 10.91
N ALA A 272 21.56 -29.95 11.88
CA ALA A 272 22.57 -30.36 12.86
C ALA A 272 22.10 -31.47 13.81
N GLN A 273 20.79 -31.65 14.00
CA GLN A 273 20.21 -32.65 14.91
C GLN A 273 19.79 -33.95 14.21
N GLN A 274 20.05 -34.10 12.91
CA GLN A 274 19.81 -35.36 12.21
C GLN A 274 20.63 -36.50 12.84
N GLY A 275 19.99 -37.61 13.17
CA GLY A 275 20.63 -38.76 13.82
C GLY A 275 20.87 -38.64 15.34
N ALA A 276 20.57 -37.49 15.97
CA ALA A 276 20.74 -37.31 17.41
C ALA A 276 19.71 -38.10 18.23
N THR A 277 20.11 -38.58 19.41
CA THR A 277 19.21 -39.24 20.38
C THR A 277 18.21 -38.25 21.00
N LEU A 278 17.07 -38.75 21.49
CA LEU A 278 16.04 -37.89 22.09
C LEU A 278 16.55 -37.01 23.25
N PRO A 279 17.35 -37.52 24.22
CA PRO A 279 17.86 -36.69 25.30
C PRO A 279 18.81 -35.58 24.80
N ALA A 280 19.69 -35.91 23.85
CA ALA A 280 20.62 -34.96 23.25
C ALA A 280 19.88 -33.85 22.50
N ARG A 281 18.87 -34.24 21.70
CA ARG A 281 18.01 -33.30 20.96
C ARG A 281 17.24 -32.37 21.90
N GLY A 282 16.70 -32.89 23.01
CA GLY A 282 16.00 -32.08 24.01
C GLY A 282 16.92 -31.05 24.69
N ALA A 283 18.16 -31.42 25.00
CA ALA A 283 19.16 -30.50 25.54
C ALA A 283 19.54 -29.42 24.52
N ALA A 284 19.82 -29.82 23.27
CA ALA A 284 20.14 -28.90 22.19
C ALA A 284 18.98 -27.93 21.90
N PHE A 285 17.73 -28.39 21.95
CA PHE A 285 16.57 -27.53 21.74
C PHE A 285 16.40 -26.48 22.85
N ARG A 286 16.66 -26.84 24.13
CA ARG A 286 16.65 -25.83 25.21
C ARG A 286 17.73 -24.77 25.00
N GLN A 287 18.91 -25.17 24.55
CA GLN A 287 19.98 -24.23 24.20
C GLN A 287 19.60 -23.35 23.00
N PHE A 288 18.94 -23.91 21.99
CA PHE A 288 18.39 -23.17 20.86
C PHE A 288 17.42 -22.09 21.34
N LEU A 289 16.46 -22.44 22.20
CA LEU A 289 15.49 -21.48 22.75
C LEU A 289 16.17 -20.36 23.55
N ALA A 290 17.16 -20.69 24.38
CA ALA A 290 17.93 -19.71 25.14
C ALA A 290 18.73 -18.77 24.23
N THR A 291 19.28 -19.29 23.12
CA THR A 291 20.13 -18.53 22.21
C THR A 291 19.32 -17.63 21.28
N HIS A 292 18.30 -18.18 20.62
CA HIS A 292 17.54 -17.47 19.58
C HIS A 292 16.35 -16.68 20.13
N ARG A 293 15.95 -16.93 21.39
CA ARG A 293 14.89 -16.23 22.12
C ARG A 293 13.65 -15.95 21.25
N PRO A 294 12.87 -16.97 20.83
CA PRO A 294 11.82 -16.81 19.83
C PRO A 294 10.76 -15.76 20.17
N ALA A 295 10.40 -15.61 21.45
CA ALA A 295 9.42 -14.64 21.93
C ALA A 295 9.97 -13.19 22.03
N ASP A 296 11.29 -13.01 21.96
CA ASP A 296 11.93 -11.69 22.03
C ASP A 296 12.11 -11.12 20.62
N ILE A 297 11.17 -10.27 20.22
CA ILE A 297 11.13 -9.61 18.90
C ILE A 297 12.31 -8.64 18.72
N ALA A 298 12.76 -8.01 19.81
CA ALA A 298 13.91 -7.09 19.80
C ALA A 298 15.27 -7.82 19.95
N GLY A 299 15.22 -9.11 20.30
CA GLY A 299 16.37 -9.98 20.45
C GLY A 299 17.00 -10.38 19.12
N PRO A 300 17.68 -11.54 19.05
CA PRO A 300 18.35 -11.99 17.83
C PRO A 300 17.32 -12.08 16.69
N THR A 301 17.57 -11.31 15.64
CA THR A 301 16.67 -11.11 14.50
C THR A 301 17.50 -10.78 13.26
N GLN A 302 16.87 -10.84 12.09
CA GLN A 302 17.48 -10.48 10.83
C GLN A 302 17.54 -8.95 10.70
N ALA A 303 18.65 -8.42 10.20
CA ALA A 303 18.74 -7.00 9.87
C ALA A 303 17.83 -6.71 8.64
N PRO A 304 17.17 -5.54 8.59
CA PRO A 304 16.42 -5.14 7.40
C PRO A 304 17.32 -5.09 6.16
N GLY A 305 16.73 -5.30 4.98
CA GLY A 305 17.45 -5.24 3.70
C GLY A 305 18.36 -6.43 3.39
N VAL A 306 18.57 -7.36 4.33
CA VAL A 306 19.35 -8.57 4.09
C VAL A 306 18.41 -9.72 3.77
N ILE A 307 18.65 -10.45 2.68
CA ILE A 307 18.05 -11.79 2.49
C ILE A 307 19.09 -12.79 3.01
N GLY A 308 18.83 -13.34 4.20
CA GLY A 308 19.79 -14.21 4.89
C GLY A 308 20.14 -15.47 4.08
N SER A 309 21.45 -15.72 3.96
CA SER A 309 22.08 -16.97 3.49
C SER A 309 21.99 -18.08 4.54
#